data_AF-A0A6V7RE17-F1
#
_entry.id   AF-A0A6V7RE17-F1
#
_cell.length_a   1.000
_cell.length_b   1.000
_cell.length_c   1.000
_cell.angle_alpha   90.00
_cell.angle_beta   90.00
_cell.angle_gamma   90.00
#
_symmetry.space_group_name_H-M   'P 1'
#
loop_
_entity.id
_entity.type
_entity.pdbx_description
1 polymer ?
#
loop_
_entity_poly.entity_id
_entity_poly.type
_entity_poly.pdbx_seq_one_letter_code
_entity_poly.pdbx_strand_id
1 'polypeptide(L)'
;MRKNIVWGILIVIVLGVLFLPLVDKTPTTTRVIVDYTNKEIVHPNCYDQASLTNWIDEVSFGRAVNDLEFEVRDSCTQKLLETGKTNIFTRIIE
;
A
#
# COMPACT_ATOMS: atom_id res chain seq x y z
N MET A 1 32.16 12.87 26.91
CA MET A 1 32.44 12.68 25.46
C MET A 1 31.82 11.41 24.89
N ARG A 2 32.13 10.20 25.40
CA ARG A 2 31.56 8.93 24.88
C ARG A 2 30.01 8.88 24.86
N LYS A 3 29.34 9.33 25.92
CA LYS A 3 27.86 9.36 26.01
C LYS A 3 27.20 10.24 24.94
N ASN A 4 27.81 11.39 24.62
CA ASN A 4 27.27 12.32 23.62
C ASN A 4 27.45 11.77 22.20
N ILE A 5 28.54 11.04 21.94
CA ILE A 5 28.76 10.33 20.67
C ILE A 5 27.72 9.21 20.50
N VAL A 6 27.48 8.42 21.55
CA VAL A 6 26.45 7.36 21.52
C VAL A 6 25.06 7.93 21.24
N TRP A 7 24.70 9.04 21.89
CA TRP A 7 23.44 9.74 21.62
C TRP A 7 23.36 10.29 20.19
N GLY A 8 24.45 10.86 19.68
CA GLY A 8 24.52 11.31 18.30
C GLY A 8 24.25 10.18 17.30
N ILE A 9 24.88 9.02 17.50
CA ILE A 9 24.68 7.84 16.64
C ILE A 9 23.22 7.35 16.71
N LEU A 10 22.65 7.26 17.91
CA LEU A 10 21.25 6.84 18.07
C LEU A 10 20.29 7.78 17.35
N ILE A 11 20.48 9.09 17.46
CA ILE A 11 19.66 10.08 16.75
C ILE A 11 19.76 9.89 15.24
N VAL A 12 20.97 9.71 14.71
CA VAL A 12 21.17 9.47 13.26
C VAL A 12 20.46 8.20 12.79
N ILE A 13 20.53 7.11 13.56
CA ILE A 13 19.84 5.86 13.23
C ILE A 13 18.32 6.07 13.23
N VAL A 14 17.77 6.71 14.27
CA VAL A 14 16.33 6.96 14.39
C VAL A 14 15.84 7.82 13.22
N LEU A 15 16.54 8.91 12.90
CA LEU A 15 16.21 9.75 11.76
C LEU A 15 16.33 8.96 10.45
N GLY A 16 17.36 8.13 10.30
CA GLY A 16 17.53 7.25 9.15
C GLY A 16 16.31 6.36 8.93
N VAL A 17 15.84 5.64 9.96
CA VAL A 17 14.67 4.76 9.86
C VAL A 17 13.40 5.54 9.53
N LEU A 18 13.22 6.73 10.12
CA LEU A 18 12.00 7.53 9.96
C LEU A 18 11.75 7.95 8.50
N PHE A 19 12.82 8.25 7.76
CA PHE A 19 12.76 8.76 6.39
C PHE A 19 12.99 7.71 5.31
N LEU A 20 13.34 6.47 5.67
CA LEU A 20 13.44 5.37 4.70
C LEU A 20 12.05 4.97 4.17
N PRO A 21 11.89 4.75 2.85
CA PRO A 21 10.62 4.37 2.24
C PRO A 21 10.35 2.87 2.46
N LEU A 22 9.91 2.50 3.65
CA LEU A 22 9.70 1.10 4.06
C LEU A 22 8.22 0.70 4.15
N VAL A 23 7.31 1.66 4.29
CA VAL A 23 5.89 1.43 4.57
C VAL A 23 5.11 1.40 3.26
N ASP A 24 4.17 0.48 3.07
CA ASP A 24 3.31 0.52 1.88
C ASP A 24 2.39 1.73 1.92
N LYS A 25 2.27 2.42 0.78
CA LYS A 25 1.34 3.55 0.61
C LYS A 25 -0.11 3.12 0.84
N THR A 26 -0.49 2.01 0.23
CA THR A 26 -1.78 1.35 0.49
C THR A 26 -1.58 0.29 1.57
N PRO A 27 -2.30 0.35 2.71
CA PRO A 27 -2.26 -0.71 3.71
C PRO A 27 -2.60 -2.08 3.10
N THR A 28 -1.84 -3.11 3.44
CA THR A 28 -2.08 -4.48 2.93
C THR A 28 -3.43 -5.05 3.38
N THR A 29 -4.02 -4.51 4.45
CA THR A 29 -5.34 -4.86 4.96
C THR A 29 -6.48 -4.11 4.30
N THR A 30 -6.20 -3.17 3.39
CA THR A 30 -7.23 -2.40 2.66
C THR A 30 -8.14 -3.36 1.92
N ARG A 31 -9.45 -3.18 2.09
CA ARG A 31 -10.46 -3.99 1.39
C ARG A 31 -10.52 -3.61 -0.08
N VAL A 32 -10.43 -4.60 -0.96
CA VAL A 32 -10.53 -4.43 -2.41
C VAL A 32 -11.45 -5.50 -3.01
N ILE A 33 -12.02 -5.20 -4.16
CA ILE A 33 -12.78 -6.15 -4.97
C ILE A 33 -11.81 -6.73 -6.00
N VAL A 34 -11.84 -8.03 -6.20
CA VAL A 34 -11.07 -8.72 -7.24
C VAL A 34 -11.99 -9.36 -8.26
N ASP A 35 -11.61 -9.33 -9.53
CA ASP A 35 -12.25 -10.09 -10.61
C ASP A 35 -11.30 -11.20 -11.07
N TYR A 36 -11.69 -12.45 -10.84
CA TYR A 36 -10.86 -13.61 -11.17
C TYR A 36 -10.77 -13.85 -12.68
N THR A 37 -11.76 -13.42 -13.46
CA THR A 37 -11.75 -13.59 -14.92
C THR A 37 -10.72 -12.66 -15.54
N ASN A 38 -10.73 -11.39 -15.13
CA ASN A 38 -9.85 -10.35 -15.67
C ASN A 38 -8.52 -10.22 -14.92
N LYS A 39 -8.38 -10.90 -13.78
CA LYS A 39 -7.26 -10.79 -12.82
C LYS A 39 -7.00 -9.33 -12.42
N GLU A 40 -8.08 -8.64 -12.10
CA GLU A 40 -8.07 -7.20 -11.83
C GLU A 40 -8.43 -6.90 -10.38
N ILE A 41 -7.77 -5.89 -9.81
CA ILE A 41 -8.05 -5.31 -8.50
C ILE A 41 -8.82 -4.01 -8.71
N VAL A 42 -9.93 -3.84 -7.98
CA VAL A 42 -10.78 -2.65 -8.02
C VAL A 42 -11.00 -2.10 -6.62
N HIS A 43 -10.84 -0.78 -6.46
CA HIS A 43 -11.19 -0.11 -5.22
C HIS A 43 -12.72 -0.08 -5.07
N PRO A 44 -13.32 -0.33 -3.90
CA PRO A 44 -14.77 -0.39 -3.75
C PRO A 44 -15.52 0.86 -4.27
N ASN A 45 -14.95 2.05 -4.09
CA ASN A 45 -15.53 3.30 -4.60
C ASN A 45 -15.49 3.44 -6.15
N CYS A 46 -14.77 2.56 -6.85
CA CYS A 46 -14.67 2.55 -8.31
C CYS A 46 -15.49 1.41 -8.94
N TYR A 47 -16.27 0.66 -8.15
CA TYR A 47 -17.03 -0.50 -8.61
C TYR A 47 -17.91 -0.19 -9.82
N ASP A 48 -18.70 0.89 -9.77
CA ASP A 48 -19.63 1.26 -10.83
C ASP A 48 -18.95 1.70 -12.15
N GLN A 49 -17.65 2.02 -12.09
CA GLN A 49 -16.85 2.43 -13.24
C GLN A 49 -16.03 1.27 -13.80
N ALA A 50 -15.79 0.23 -13.01
CA ALA A 50 -15.02 -0.93 -13.40
C ALA A 50 -15.88 -1.90 -14.23
N SER A 51 -15.30 -2.41 -15.32
CA SER A 51 -15.98 -3.39 -16.18
C SER A 51 -15.73 -4.82 -15.68
N LEU A 52 -16.32 -5.13 -14.51
CA LEU A 52 -16.14 -6.42 -13.84
C LEU A 52 -17.04 -7.52 -14.40
N THR A 53 -16.56 -8.76 -14.32
CA THR A 53 -17.37 -9.95 -14.57
C THR A 53 -18.19 -10.34 -13.33
N ASN A 54 -19.00 -11.39 -13.45
CA ASN A 54 -19.75 -11.94 -12.30
C ASN A 54 -18.90 -12.82 -11.38
N TRP A 55 -17.61 -13.03 -11.69
CA TRP A 55 -16.72 -13.84 -10.85
C TRP A 55 -15.81 -12.92 -10.02
N ILE A 56 -16.44 -12.25 -9.04
CA ILE A 56 -15.79 -11.28 -8.15
C ILE A 56 -15.83 -11.73 -6.69
N ASP A 57 -14.90 -11.21 -5.90
CA ASP A 57 -14.83 -11.42 -4.44
C ASP A 57 -14.18 -10.21 -3.75
N GLU A 58 -14.34 -10.10 -2.43
CA GLU A 58 -13.68 -9.08 -1.62
C GLU A 58 -12.54 -9.69 -0.81
N VAL A 59 -11.34 -9.13 -0.98
CA VAL A 59 -10.14 -9.59 -0.29
C VAL A 59 -9.32 -8.40 0.23
N SER A 60 -8.25 -8.69 0.98
CA SER A 60 -7.28 -7.66 1.34
C SER A 60 -6.38 -7.33 0.15
N PHE A 61 -5.97 -6.06 0.02
CA PHE A 61 -5.08 -5.60 -1.04
C PHE A 61 -3.76 -6.38 -1.06
N GLY A 62 -3.23 -6.70 0.12
CA GLY A 62 -2.06 -7.54 0.27
C GLY A 62 -2.25 -8.94 -0.31
N ARG A 63 -3.41 -9.58 -0.09
CA ARG A 63 -3.72 -10.88 -0.70
C ARG A 63 -3.87 -10.77 -2.21
N ALA A 64 -4.58 -9.74 -2.68
CA ALA A 64 -4.80 -9.51 -4.10
C ALA A 64 -3.47 -9.35 -4.87
N VAL A 65 -2.51 -8.61 -4.31
CA VAL A 65 -1.21 -8.37 -4.95
C VAL A 65 -0.24 -9.53 -4.74
N ASN A 66 -0.08 -10.04 -3.51
CA ASN A 66 1.00 -10.97 -3.19
C ASN A 66 0.64 -12.45 -3.34
N ASP A 67 -0.63 -12.82 -3.13
CA ASP A 67 -1.07 -14.22 -3.18
C ASP A 67 -1.74 -14.55 -4.52
N LEU A 68 -2.50 -13.60 -5.07
CA LEU A 68 -3.25 -13.78 -6.33
C LEU A 68 -2.53 -13.19 -7.55
N GLU A 69 -1.55 -12.31 -7.33
CA GLU A 69 -0.79 -11.62 -8.39
C GLU A 69 -1.70 -10.86 -9.38
N PHE A 70 -2.74 -10.20 -8.86
CA PHE A 70 -3.67 -9.41 -9.67
C PHE A 70 -3.20 -7.95 -9.80
N GLU A 71 -3.66 -7.28 -10.84
CA GLU A 71 -3.20 -5.94 -11.20
C GLU A 71 -4.30 -4.88 -11.07
N VAL A 72 -3.89 -3.65 -10.74
CA VAL A 72 -4.78 -2.49 -10.79
C VAL A 72 -4.76 -1.91 -12.21
N ARG A 73 -5.85 -2.07 -12.96
CA ARG A 73 -5.92 -1.62 -14.37
C ARG A 73 -6.70 -0.32 -14.55
N ASP A 74 -7.80 -0.17 -13.83
CA ASP A 74 -8.64 1.02 -13.90
C ASP A 74 -8.01 2.27 -13.26
N SER A 75 -8.20 3.43 -13.91
CA SER A 75 -7.61 4.72 -13.51
C SER A 75 -8.22 5.30 -12.23
N CYS A 76 -9.49 5.03 -11.91
CA CYS A 76 -10.09 5.40 -10.63
C CYS A 76 -9.41 4.61 -9.50
N THR A 77 -9.22 3.30 -9.71
CA THR A 77 -8.57 2.45 -8.71
C THR A 77 -7.10 2.84 -8.50
N GLN A 78 -6.34 3.14 -9.56
CA GLN A 78 -4.94 3.59 -9.41
C GLN A 78 -4.78 4.85 -8.56
N LYS A 79 -5.77 5.75 -8.59
CA LYS A 79 -5.75 6.97 -7.76
C LYS A 79 -6.04 6.70 -6.29
N LEU A 80 -6.80 5.66 -5.98
CA LEU A 80 -7.22 5.34 -4.60
C LEU A 80 -6.36 4.26 -3.94
N LEU A 81 -5.76 3.37 -4.75
CA LEU A 81 -4.81 2.36 -4.31
C LEU A 81 -3.41 2.77 -4.80
N GLU A 82 -2.81 3.76 -4.15
CA GLU A 82 -1.45 4.14 -4.48
C GLU A 82 -0.50 2.96 -4.23
N THR A 83 0.14 2.49 -5.29
CA THR A 83 1.17 1.46 -5.23
C THR A 83 2.52 2.06 -4.84
N GLY A 84 3.35 1.29 -4.15
CA GLY A 84 4.72 1.66 -3.77
C GLY A 84 4.90 1.93 -2.29
N LYS A 85 6.09 2.42 -1.94
CA LYS A 85 6.50 2.66 -0.55
C LYS A 85 6.52 4.15 -0.20
N THR A 86 6.14 4.45 1.03
CA THR A 86 6.25 5.74 1.71
C THR A 86 7.08 5.57 2.98
N ASN A 87 7.46 6.68 3.61
CA ASN A 87 8.22 6.64 4.84
C ASN A 87 7.29 6.65 6.07
N ILE A 88 7.86 6.34 7.24
CA ILE A 88 7.09 6.25 8.48
C ILE A 88 6.59 7.63 8.90
N PHE A 89 7.39 8.67 8.67
CA PHE A 89 7.05 10.05 9.02
C PHE A 89 5.77 10.52 8.33
N THR A 90 5.69 10.37 7.00
CA THR A 90 4.52 10.79 6.21
C THR A 90 3.26 10.06 6.68
N ARG A 91 3.33 8.74 6.88
CA ARG A 91 2.17 7.94 7.32
C ARG A 91 1.65 8.25 8.72
N ILE A 92 2.47 8.85 9.59
CA ILE A 92 2.05 9.25 10.95
C ILE A 92 1.38 10.63 10.94
N ILE A 93 1.77 11.50 10.01
CA ILE A 93 1.32 12.91 9.96
C ILE A 93 0.06 13.09 9.11
N GLU A 94 -0.14 12.23 8.12
CA GLU A 94 -1.37 12.10 7.33
C GLU A 94 -2.50 11.41 8.12
#